data_AF-A0A8S2ZGZ5-F1
#
_entry.id   AF-A0A8S2ZGZ5-F1
#
_cell.length_a   1.000
_cell.length_b   1.000
_cell.length_c   1.000
_cell.angle_alpha   90.00
_cell.angle_beta   90.00
_cell.angle_gamma   90.00
#
_symmetry.space_group_name_H-M   'P 1'
#
loop_
_entity.id
_entity.type
_entity.pdbx_description
1 polymer ?
#
loop_
_entity_poly.entity_id
_entity_poly.type
_entity_poly.pdbx_seq_one_letter_code
_entity_poly.pdbx_strand_id
1 'polypeptide(L)' 'KTFPVINPSTGEEICQVEEGTRADVDKAVLAARKAFDIDSPWRKFEPVARGNLMRKFA' A
#
# COMPACT_ATOMS: atom_id res chain seq x y z
N LYS A 1 -1.84 6.26 15.68
CA LYS A 1 -2.57 7.51 16.04
C LYS A 1 -3.52 7.74 14.89
N THR A 2 -4.76 8.15 15.13
CA THR A 2 -5.74 8.28 14.04
C THR A 2 -6.12 9.73 13.77
N PHE A 3 -6.61 10.01 12.57
CA PHE A 3 -7.19 11.29 12.19
C PHE A 3 -8.52 11.10 11.44
N PRO A 4 -9.48 12.03 11.59
CA PRO A 4 -10.77 11.95 10.92
C PRO A 4 -10.64 12.29 9.42
N VAL A 5 -11.34 11.54 8.59
CA VAL A 5 -11.62 11.90 7.19
C VAL A 5 -12.98 12.58 7.15
N ILE A 6 -13.02 13.80 6.63
CA ILE A 6 -14.22 14.62 6.58
C ILE A 6 -14.84 14.61 5.18
N ASN A 7 -16.16 14.49 5.11
CA ASN A 7 -16.91 14.62 3.88
C ASN A 7 -16.86 16.09 3.39
N PRO A 8 -16.34 16.36 2.18
CA PRO A 8 -16.22 17.74 1.69
C PRO A 8 -17.57 18.41 1.37
N SER A 9 -18.64 17.64 1.18
CA SER A 9 -19.98 18.16 0.84
C SER A 9 -20.84 18.45 2.07
N THR A 10 -20.70 17.68 3.16
CA THR A 10 -21.52 17.81 4.37
C THR A 10 -20.76 18.33 5.58
N GLY A 11 -19.42 18.25 5.58
CA GLY A 11 -18.57 18.58 6.72
C GLY A 11 -18.61 17.53 7.84
N GLU A 12 -19.32 16.42 7.65
CA GLU A 12 -19.43 15.34 8.62
C GLU A 12 -18.24 14.37 8.54
N GLU A 13 -17.92 13.72 9.65
CA GLU A 13 -16.87 12.69 9.68
C GLU A 13 -17.34 11.40 8.97
N ILE A 14 -16.50 10.88 8.07
CA ILE A 14 -16.72 9.60 7.39
C ILE A 14 -16.16 8.45 8.25
N CYS A 15 -14.88 8.56 8.63
CA CYS A 15 -14.20 7.56 9.45
C CYS A 15 -12.89 8.11 10.04
N GLN A 16 -12.30 7.34 10.96
CA GLN A 16 -10.94 7.54 11.48
C GLN A 16 -9.95 6.67 10.72
N VAL A 17 -8.82 7.25 10.28
CA VAL A 17 -7.75 6.55 9.55
C VAL A 17 -6.44 6.66 10.33
N GLU A 18 -5.60 5.63 10.30
CA GLU A 18 -4.27 5.68 10.91
C GLU A 18 -3.38 6.76 10.26
N GLU A 19 -2.80 7.61 11.09
CA GLU A 19 -1.81 8.62 10.76
C GLU A 19 -0.44 7.95 10.63
N GLY A 20 0.03 7.85 9.39
CA GLY A 20 1.35 7.28 9.09
C GLY A 20 2.47 8.12 9.70
N THR A 21 3.37 7.48 10.44
CA THR A 21 4.55 8.13 11.00
C THR A 21 5.78 7.87 10.13
N ARG A 22 6.88 8.62 10.38
CA ARG A 22 8.17 8.35 9.73
C ARG A 22 8.62 6.90 9.89
N ALA A 23 8.42 6.32 11.08
CA ALA A 23 8.81 4.93 11.33
C ALA A 23 8.00 3.94 10.48
N ASP A 24 6.73 4.24 10.18
CA ASP A 24 5.89 3.40 9.32
C ASP A 24 6.33 3.51 7.87
N VAL A 25 6.70 4.72 7.42
CA VAL A 25 7.29 4.93 6.11
C VAL A 25 8.61 4.17 5.97
N ASP A 26 9.50 4.25 6.96
CA ASP A 26 10.78 3.53 6.94
C ASP A 26 10.56 2.01 6.83
N LYS A 27 9.60 1.46 7.59
CA LYS A 27 9.20 0.04 7.50
C LYS A 27 8.64 -0.30 6.12
N ALA A 28 7.79 0.54 5.54
CA ALA A 28 7.20 0.33 4.22
C ALA A 28 8.27 0.33 3.12
N VAL A 29 9.24 1.26 3.18
CA VAL A 29 10.36 1.33 2.25
C VAL A 29 11.23 0.07 2.35
N LEU A 30 11.54 -0.39 3.56
CA LEU A 30 12.29 -1.65 3.76
C LEU A 30 11.53 -2.86 3.21
N ALA A 31 10.22 -2.93 3.40
CA ALA A 31 9.39 -4.00 2.86
C ALA A 31 9.35 -3.97 1.32
N ALA A 32 9.17 -2.79 0.72
CA ALA A 32 9.21 -2.59 -0.72
C ALA A 32 10.57 -2.98 -1.31
N ARG A 33 11.66 -2.63 -0.63
CA ARG A 33 13.02 -3.02 -1.05
C ARG A 33 13.18 -4.53 -1.05
N LYS A 34 12.78 -5.21 0.03
CA LYS A 34 12.81 -6.68 0.11
C LYS A 34 11.98 -7.34 -0.99
N ALA A 35 10.83 -6.77 -1.32
CA ALA A 35 10.02 -7.23 -2.45
C ALA A 35 10.71 -7.04 -3.81
N PHE A 36 11.75 -6.20 -3.91
CA PHE A 36 12.52 -5.97 -5.12
C PHE A 36 13.89 -6.67 -5.16
N ASP A 37 14.33 -7.29 -4.07
CA ASP A 37 15.60 -8.02 -4.05
C ASP A 37 15.58 -9.22 -5.02
N ILE A 38 16.75 -9.63 -5.51
CA ILE A 38 16.92 -10.58 -6.63
C ILE A 38 16.19 -11.92 -6.38
N ASP A 39 16.12 -12.35 -5.13
CA ASP A 39 15.50 -13.61 -4.74
C ASP A 39 14.04 -13.51 -4.28
N SER A 40 13.43 -12.33 -4.36
CA SER A 40 12.07 -12.12 -3.89
C SER A 40 11.02 -12.81 -4.79
N PRO A 41 9.88 -13.25 -4.22
CA PRO A 41 8.79 -13.83 -5.01
C PRO A 41 8.28 -12.88 -6.10
N TRP A 42 8.17 -11.59 -5.80
CA TRP A 42 7.63 -10.59 -6.74
C TRP A 42 8.57 -10.31 -7.93
N ARG A 43 9.89 -10.34 -7.71
CA ARG A 43 10.88 -10.13 -8.78
C ARG A 43 11.04 -11.35 -9.67
N LYS A 44 10.96 -12.55 -9.10
CA LYS A 44 10.99 -13.82 -9.85
C LYS A 44 9.66 -14.18 -10.49
N PHE A 45 8.59 -13.48 -10.14
CA PHE A 45 7.26 -13.77 -10.64
C PHE A 45 7.20 -13.62 -12.16
N GLU A 46 6.66 -14.64 -12.83
CA GLU A 46 6.55 -14.65 -14.28
C GLU A 46 5.77 -13.42 -14.77
N PRO A 47 6.24 -12.71 -15.82
CA PRO A 47 5.58 -11.52 -16.34
C PRO A 47 4.09 -11.75 -16.65
N VAL A 48 3.74 -12.89 -17.25
CA VAL A 48 2.34 -13.23 -17.58
C VAL A 48 1.50 -13.40 -16.31
N ALA A 49 2.02 -14.10 -15.31
CA ALA A 49 1.33 -14.32 -14.05
C ALA A 49 1.14 -13.00 -13.27
N ARG A 50 2.13 -12.07 -13.29
CA ARG A 50 1.94 -10.71 -12.75
C ARG A 50 0.86 -9.94 -13.51
N GLY A 51 0.85 -10.05 -14.83
CA GLY A 51 -0.19 -9.45 -15.68
C GLY A 51 -1.59 -9.97 -15.34
N ASN A 52 -1.73 -11.27 -15.07
CA ASN A 52 -3.00 -11.86 -14.61
C ASN A 52 -3.45 -11.29 -13.27
N LEU A 53 -2.54 -11.13 -12.31
CA LEU A 53 -2.83 -10.48 -11.03
C LEU A 53 -3.30 -9.04 -11.20
N MET A 54 -2.63 -8.26 -12.05
CA MET A 54 -3.04 -6.88 -12.37
C MET A 54 -4.42 -6.85 -13.04
N ARG A 55 -4.70 -7.76 -13.98
CA ARG A 55 -6.01 -7.88 -14.62
C ARG A 55 -7.13 -8.27 -13.65
N LYS A 56 -6.82 -9.08 -12.64
CA LYS A 56 -7.78 -9.45 -11.60
C LYS A 56 -8.08 -8.29 -10.64
N PHE A 57 -7.11 -7.38 -10.46
CA PHE A 57 -7.27 -6.23 -9.59
C PHE A 57 -8.09 -5.10 -10.23
N ALA A 58 -8.01 -4.96 -11.56
CA ALA A 58 -8.82 -4.02 -12.35
C ALA A 58 -10.31 -4.37 -12.31
#